data_AF-A0A4R8HJ47-F1
#
_entry.id   AF-A0A4R8HJ47-F1
#
_cell.length_a   1.000
_cell.length_b   1.000
_cell.length_c   1.000
_cell.angle_alpha   90.00
_cell.angle_beta   90.00
_cell.angle_gamma   90.00
#
_symmetry.space_group_name_H-M   'P 1'
#
loop_
_entity.id
_entity.type
_entity.pdbx_description
1 polymer ?
#
loop_
_entity_poly.entity_id
_entity_poly.type
_entity_poly.pdbx_seq_one_letter_code
_entity_poly.pdbx_strand_id
1 'polypeptide(L)'
;MTNVRNADYAALLLRVSLGALFLAHGLLKIFVFTLPGTARFFESLGYPSLLAYVVVAAEIGGGLALIFGVFTRFVSLSLIPLMIGALIVHRKHSP
;
A
#
# COMPACT_ATOMS: atom_id res chain seq x y z
N MET A 1 -30.68 -15.07 -2.44
CA MET A 1 -29.74 -15.44 -1.36
C MET A 1 -28.34 -15.42 -1.94
N THR A 2 -27.57 -14.36 -1.70
CA THR A 2 -26.13 -14.37 -2.02
C THR A 2 -25.49 -15.48 -1.17
N ASN A 3 -24.82 -16.44 -1.81
CA ASN A 3 -24.17 -17.54 -1.10
C ASN A 3 -23.09 -16.96 -0.17
N VAL A 4 -23.37 -16.89 1.13
CA VAL A 4 -22.48 -16.28 2.15
C VAL A 4 -21.09 -16.92 2.11
N ARG A 5 -21.02 -18.23 1.83
CA ARG A 5 -19.77 -18.97 1.61
C ARG A 5 -18.88 -18.36 0.53
N ASN A 6 -19.45 -17.92 -0.58
CA ASN A 6 -18.67 -17.33 -1.68
C ASN A 6 -18.22 -15.92 -1.34
N ALA A 7 -19.01 -15.18 -0.55
CA ALA A 7 -18.65 -13.84 -0.09
C ALA A 7 -17.44 -13.88 0.87
N ASP A 8 -17.39 -14.87 1.77
CA ASP A 8 -16.26 -15.03 2.69
C ASP A 8 -14.95 -15.36 1.95
N TYR A 9 -15.01 -16.26 0.96
CA TYR A 9 -13.85 -16.57 0.11
C TYR A 9 -13.44 -15.37 -0.75
N ALA A 10 -14.40 -14.62 -1.32
CA ALA A 10 -14.10 -13.43 -2.10
C ALA A 10 -13.43 -12.35 -1.24
N ALA A 11 -13.92 -12.14 0.00
CA ALA A 11 -13.33 -11.18 0.94
C ALA A 11 -11.92 -11.60 1.37
N LEU A 12 -11.70 -12.90 1.61
CA LEU A 12 -10.38 -13.43 1.94
C LEU A 12 -9.41 -13.26 0.78
N LEU A 13 -9.83 -13.58 -0.44
CA LEU A 13 -9.03 -13.41 -1.65
C LEU A 13 -8.66 -11.93 -1.85
N LEU A 14 -9.65 -11.03 -1.79
CA LEU A 14 -9.42 -9.59 -1.91
C LEU A 14 -8.41 -9.09 -0.89
N ARG A 15 -8.54 -9.52 0.38
CA ARG A 15 -7.64 -9.12 1.46
C ARG A 15 -6.21 -9.57 1.21
N VAL A 16 -6.01 -10.84 0.86
CA VAL A 16 -4.68 -11.40 0.60
C VAL A 16 -4.06 -10.78 -0.64
N SER A 17 -4.83 -10.61 -1.71
CA SER A 17 -4.37 -9.95 -2.94
C SER A 17 -3.95 -8.50 -2.68
N LEU A 18 -4.75 -7.75 -1.91
CA LEU A 18 -4.43 -6.37 -1.55
C LEU A 18 -3.17 -6.30 -0.67
N GLY A 19 -3.06 -7.18 0.32
CA GLY A 19 -1.87 -7.29 1.16
C GLY A 19 -0.61 -7.62 0.36
N ALA A 20 -0.71 -8.54 -0.60
CA ALA A 20 0.39 -8.89 -1.50
C ALA A 20 0.80 -7.72 -2.41
N LEU A 21 -0.16 -6.93 -2.90
CA LEU A 21 0.10 -5.75 -3.72
C LEU A 21 0.90 -4.69 -2.94
N PHE A 22 0.49 -4.40 -1.70
CA PHE A 22 1.21 -3.48 -0.82
C PHE A 22 2.61 -4.00 -0.47
N LEU A 23 2.73 -5.30 -0.20
CA LEU A 23 4.02 -5.92 0.06
C LEU A 23 4.95 -5.78 -1.16
N ALA A 24 4.44 -6.09 -2.36
CA ALA A 24 5.20 -5.97 -3.60
C ALA A 24 5.67 -4.53 -3.84
N HIS A 25 4.82 -3.53 -3.61
CA HIS A 25 5.18 -2.10 -3.73
C HIS A 25 6.24 -1.69 -2.71
N GLY A 26 6.08 -2.09 -1.45
CA GLY A 26 7.06 -1.81 -0.39
C GLY A 26 8.42 -2.45 -0.69
N LEU A 27 8.43 -3.72 -1.12
CA LEU A 27 9.66 -4.43 -1.48
C LEU A 27 10.32 -3.82 -2.71
N LEU A 28 9.55 -3.39 -3.71
CA LEU A 28 10.08 -2.71 -4.89
C LEU A 28 10.79 -1.41 -4.50
N LYS A 29 10.24 -0.64 -3.55
CA LYS A 29 10.89 0.57 -3.01
C LYS A 29 12.20 0.27 -2.25
N ILE A 30 12.32 -0.91 -1.65
CA ILE A 30 13.56 -1.32 -0.95
C ILE A 30 14.61 -1.85 -1.92
N PHE A 31 14.24 -2.78 -2.80
CA PHE A 31 15.19 -3.55 -3.60
C PHE A 31 15.47 -2.94 -4.98
N VAL A 32 14.49 -2.26 -5.57
CA VAL A 32 14.62 -1.72 -6.95
C VAL A 32 14.89 -0.23 -6.91
N PHE A 33 14.02 0.56 -6.27
CA PHE A 33 14.23 2.01 -6.18
C PHE A 33 15.25 2.40 -5.11
N THR A 34 15.49 1.55 -4.12
CA THR A 34 16.20 1.86 -2.87
C THR A 34 15.53 2.95 -2.03
N LEU A 35 15.76 2.95 -0.71
CA LEU A 35 15.20 3.99 0.17
C LEU A 35 15.64 5.42 -0.25
N PRO A 36 16.92 5.67 -0.60
CA PRO A 36 17.34 6.97 -1.11
C PRO A 36 16.67 7.36 -2.43
N GLY A 37 16.48 6.43 -3.37
CA GLY A 37 15.80 6.72 -4.63
C GLY A 37 14.32 7.04 -4.43
N THR A 38 13.66 6.32 -3.53
CA THR A 38 12.27 6.61 -3.13
C THR A 38 12.17 7.97 -2.44
N ALA A 39 13.10 8.32 -1.55
CA ALA A 39 13.15 9.62 -0.90
C ALA A 39 13.30 10.77 -1.92
N ARG A 40 14.19 10.63 -2.91
CA ARG A 40 14.36 11.60 -4.01
C ARG A 40 13.11 11.74 -4.87
N PHE A 41 12.38 10.65 -5.11
CA PHE A 41 11.11 10.70 -5.82
C PHE A 41 10.03 11.48 -5.03
N PHE A 42 9.98 11.32 -3.71
CA PHE A 42 9.08 12.12 -2.87
C PHE A 42 9.49 13.60 -2.87
N GLU A 43 10.78 13.89 -2.82
CA GLU A 43 11.31 15.25 -2.91
C GLU A 43 10.97 15.90 -4.27
N SER A 44 11.05 15.16 -5.39
CA SER A 44 10.68 15.69 -6.72
C SER A 44 9.18 16.00 -6.84
N LEU A 45 8.36 15.35 -6.02
CA LEU A 45 6.93 15.64 -5.89
C LEU A 45 6.64 16.82 -4.93
N GLY A 46 7.65 17.33 -4.22
CA GLY A 46 7.53 18.39 -3.22
C GLY A 46 7.18 17.89 -1.81
N TYR A 47 7.27 16.58 -1.55
CA TYR A 47 7.04 16.01 -0.22
C TYR A 47 8.35 15.80 0.55
N PRO A 48 8.32 15.89 1.90
CA PRO A 48 9.48 15.56 2.74
C PRO A 48 9.97 14.13 2.51
N SER A 49 11.29 13.94 2.43
CA SER A 49 11.91 12.61 2.27
C SER A 49 11.57 11.65 3.41
N LEU A 50 11.29 12.15 4.62
CA LEU A 50 10.81 11.33 5.74
C LEU A 50 9.53 10.55 5.41
N LEU A 51 8.63 11.13 4.61
CA LEU A 51 7.40 10.45 4.20
C LEU A 51 7.66 9.18 3.40
N ALA A 52 8.75 9.13 2.62
CA ALA A 52 9.09 7.93 1.85
C ALA A 52 9.32 6.72 2.78
N TYR A 53 10.02 6.92 3.90
CA TYR A 53 10.27 5.87 4.89
C TYR A 53 8.98 5.43 5.60
N VAL A 54 8.14 6.39 5.97
CA VAL A 54 6.83 6.11 6.60
C VAL A 54 5.94 5.31 5.65
N VAL A 55 5.89 5.70 4.37
CA VAL A 55 5.09 5.00 3.35
C VAL A 55 5.61 3.58 3.14
N VAL A 56 6.92 3.37 2.98
CA VAL A 56 7.49 2.02 2.83
C VAL A 56 7.19 1.14 4.04
N ALA A 57 7.36 1.68 5.26
CA ALA A 57 7.04 0.95 6.48
C ALA A 57 5.54 0.59 6.56
N ALA A 58 4.65 1.52 6.19
CA ALA A 58 3.22 1.31 6.18
C ALA A 58 2.79 0.30 5.09
N GLU A 59 3.42 0.29 3.91
CA GLU A 59 3.13 -0.67 2.84
C GLU A 59 3.54 -2.10 3.22
N ILE A 60 4.73 -2.27 3.80
CA ILE A 60 5.18 -3.60 4.24
C ILE A 60 4.41 -4.06 5.47
N GLY A 61 4.34 -3.22 6.51
CA GLY A 61 3.63 -3.55 7.74
C GLY A 61 2.14 -3.78 7.50
N GLY A 62 1.50 -2.91 6.71
CA GLY A 62 0.09 -3.04 6.34
C GLY A 62 -0.16 -4.23 5.42
N GLY A 63 0.72 -4.49 4.45
CA GLY A 63 0.63 -5.65 3.58
C GLY A 63 0.69 -6.97 4.35
N LEU A 64 1.67 -7.11 5.26
CA LEU A 64 1.79 -8.27 6.14
C LEU A 64 0.57 -8.42 7.05
N ALA A 65 0.12 -7.33 7.69
CA ALA A 65 -1.02 -7.37 8.59
C ALA A 65 -2.32 -7.78 7.87
N LEU A 66 -2.52 -7.35 6.62
CA LEU A 66 -3.64 -7.80 5.79
C LEU A 66 -3.56 -9.29 5.45
N ILE A 67 -2.37 -9.78 5.06
CA ILE A 67 -2.16 -11.21 4.72
C ILE A 67 -2.45 -12.08 5.95
N PHE A 68 -1.87 -11.74 7.11
CA PHE A 68 -2.07 -12.49 8.35
C PHE A 68 -3.44 -12.24 9.00
N GLY A 69 -4.23 -11.29 8.51
CA GLY A 69 -5.57 -11.01 9.04
C GLY A 69 -5.58 -10.29 10.39
N VAL A 70 -4.50 -9.58 10.74
CA VAL A 70 -4.35 -8.87 12.01
C VAL A 70 -4.91 -7.45 11.89
N PHE A 71 -5.87 -7.08 12.75
CA PHE A 71 -6.50 -5.76 12.80
C PHE A 71 -6.91 -5.19 11.41
N THR A 72 -7.39 -6.07 10.52
CA THR A 72 -7.61 -5.78 9.10
C THR A 72 -8.39 -4.49 8.85
N ARG A 73 -9.42 -4.22 9.67
CA ARG A 73 -10.24 -3.01 9.55
C ARG A 73 -9.45 -1.72 9.77
N PHE A 74 -8.61 -1.70 10.81
CA PHE A 74 -7.77 -0.53 11.12
C PHE A 74 -6.63 -0.38 10.12
N VAL A 75 -5.99 -1.49 9.75
CA VAL A 75 -4.91 -1.49 8.75
C VAL A 75 -5.42 -0.98 7.40
N SER A 76 -6.58 -1.45 6.94
CA SER A 76 -7.19 -0.95 5.71
C SER A 76 -7.48 0.54 5.76
N LEU A 77 -7.96 1.07 6.89
CA LEU A 77 -8.19 2.51 7.06
C LEU A 77 -6.88 3.31 6.98
N SER A 78 -5.81 2.82 7.61
CA SER A 78 -4.49 3.44 7.57
C SER A 78 -3.86 3.43 6.17
N LEU A 79 -4.26 2.51 5.28
CA LEU A 79 -3.78 2.44 3.90
C LEU A 79 -4.53 3.37 2.94
N ILE A 80 -5.69 3.92 3.33
CA ILE A 80 -6.46 4.86 2.49
C ILE A 80 -5.65 6.12 2.13
N PRO A 81 -4.99 6.82 3.07
CA PRO A 81 -4.15 7.97 2.75
C PRO A 81 -3.04 7.65 1.75
N LEU A 82 -2.44 6.46 1.84
CA LEU A 82 -1.41 6.01 0.88
C LEU A 82 -1.99 5.90 -0.53
N MET A 83 -3.18 5.32 -0.67
CA MET A 83 -3.87 5.22 -1.96
C MET A 83 -4.27 6.58 -2.52
N ILE A 84 -4.70 7.51 -1.67
CA ILE A 84 -4.99 8.90 -2.08
C ILE A 84 -3.70 9.57 -2.58
N GLY A 85 -2.58 9.42 -1.86
CA GLY A 85 -1.28 9.93 -2.29
C GLY A 85 -0.86 9.37 -3.65
N ALA A 86 -1.00 8.06 -3.85
CA ALA A 86 -0.71 7.40 -5.12
C ALA A 86 -1.58 7.91 -6.28
N LEU A 87 -2.88 8.11 -6.04
CA LEU A 87 -3.84 8.66 -7.01
C LEU A 87 -3.48 10.08 -7.43
N ILE A 88 -3.11 10.95 -6.48
CA ILE A 88 -2.74 12.35 -6.78
C ILE A 88 -1.50 12.39 -7.67
N VAL A 89 -0.48 11.58 -7.35
CA VAL A 89 0.77 11.51 -8.12
C VAL A 89 0.50 11.06 -9.56
N HIS A 90 -0.29 10.00 -9.74
CA HIS A 90 -0.63 9.51 -11.08
C HIS A 90 -1.51 10.49 -11.87
N ARG A 91 -2.49 11.12 -11.23
CA ARG A 91 -3.34 12.15 -11.88
C ARG A 91 -2.50 13.33 -12.37
N LYS A 92 -1.51 13.77 -11.60
CA LYS A 92 -0.63 14.89 -11.97
C LYS A 92 0.36 14.52 -13.08
N HIS A 93 0.63 13.24 -13.29
CA HIS A 93 1.54 12.71 -14.32
C HIS A 93 0.82 12.16 -15.57
N SER A 94 -0.50 12.28 -15.66
CA SER A 94 -1.27 11.90 -16.85
C SER A 94 -1.30 13.10 -17.83
N PRO A 95 -0.91 12.93 -19.11
CA PRO A 95 -1.00 13.99 -20.12
C PRO A 95 -2.45 14.42 -20.37
#